data_AF-A0A8D8CCU8-F1
#
_entry.id   AF-A0A8D8CCU8-F1
#
_cell.length_a   1.000
_cell.length_b   1.000
_cell.length_c   1.000
_cell.angle_alpha   90.00
_cell.angle_beta   90.00
_cell.angle_gamma   90.00
#
_symmetry.space_group_name_H-M   'P 1'
#
loop_
_entity.id
_entity.type
_entity.pdbx_description
1 polymer ?
#
loop_
_entity_poly.entity_id
_entity_poly.type
_entity_poly.pdbx_seq_one_letter_code
_entity_poly.pdbx_strand_id
1 'polypeptide(L)'
;MKQLQHWWCPVRFPTTANRLFLAALIFLALAPVKGYPDSGGGHAAEAHQHEHCNHQHPKAHEVIHGVQLEPLHVIRKRSIDQPLRILLVYDESVYRLDSDKFSLINDTILPDAVRFWEQALMVRQTKEIIRLNRKCESSQVFVKNSLTYCIDSCKPVTLCGEVQVPEDHLDVCRVCNSTGQDCREDPSTSAGIGISNADFVFYVSARQSERCHKGLTVAYAAHCQQEAALDRPIAGHANLCPESISTKPQELQTLLSTVKHEILHALGFSV
;
A
#
# COMPACT_ATOMS: atom_id res chain seq x y z
N MET A 1 14.76 16.53 -16.58
CA MET A 1 14.81 15.27 -15.79
C MET A 1 15.67 15.37 -14.52
N LYS A 2 15.83 16.55 -13.87
CA LYS A 2 16.65 16.70 -12.64
C LYS A 2 15.89 17.19 -11.39
N GLN A 3 14.56 17.33 -11.45
CA GLN A 3 13.75 17.85 -10.34
C GLN A 3 12.98 16.78 -9.55
N LEU A 4 13.08 15.50 -9.97
CA LEU A 4 12.41 14.35 -9.34
C LEU A 4 13.19 13.76 -8.14
N GLN A 5 14.36 14.29 -7.78
CA GLN A 5 15.23 13.74 -6.74
C GLN A 5 15.05 14.35 -5.35
N HIS A 6 14.27 15.43 -5.20
CA HIS A 6 14.28 16.22 -3.95
C HIS A 6 13.27 15.76 -2.89
N TRP A 7 12.42 14.76 -3.19
CA TRP A 7 11.46 14.17 -2.25
C TRP A 7 11.39 12.64 -2.34
N TRP A 8 12.29 12.02 -3.11
CA TRP A 8 12.38 10.56 -3.18
C TRP A 8 13.28 10.05 -2.06
N CYS A 9 12.68 9.42 -1.05
CA CYS A 9 13.42 8.47 -0.25
C CYS A 9 13.99 7.39 -1.20
N PRO A 10 15.28 7.06 -1.15
CA PRO A 10 15.82 5.97 -1.97
C PRO A 10 15.20 4.65 -1.48
N VAL A 11 14.20 4.14 -2.21
CA VAL A 11 13.78 2.75 -2.10
C VAL A 11 14.97 1.90 -2.55
N ARG A 12 15.72 1.35 -1.59
CA ARG A 12 16.79 0.41 -1.88
C ARG A 12 16.14 -0.89 -2.35
N PHE A 13 16.12 -1.11 -3.66
CA PHE A 13 15.88 -2.45 -4.19
C PHE A 13 16.96 -3.40 -3.65
N PRO A 14 16.62 -4.61 -3.15
CA PRO A 14 17.61 -5.57 -2.70
C PRO A 14 18.54 -5.93 -3.87
N THR A 15 19.83 -5.64 -3.71
CA THR A 15 20.88 -5.85 -4.73
C THR A 15 21.31 -7.32 -4.88
N THR A 16 20.48 -8.26 -4.49
CA THR A 16 20.73 -9.70 -4.65
C THR A 16 19.67 -10.32 -5.54
N ALA A 17 19.71 -9.98 -6.82
CA ALA A 17 19.16 -10.81 -7.87
C ALA A 17 20.19 -10.83 -9.01
N ASN A 18 20.65 -12.05 -9.31
CA ASN A 18 21.57 -12.46 -10.36
C ASN A 18 21.88 -11.41 -11.45
N ARG A 19 23.17 -11.13 -11.60
CA ARG A 19 23.76 -10.65 -12.85
C ARG A 19 23.39 -11.61 -13.98
N LEU A 20 22.47 -11.25 -14.86
CA LEU A 20 22.41 -11.68 -16.27
C LEU A 20 21.22 -10.99 -16.96
N PHE A 21 21.50 -10.32 -18.08
CA PHE A 21 20.59 -9.57 -18.98
C PHE A 21 20.10 -8.22 -18.40
N LEU A 22 20.23 -7.04 -19.02
CA LEU A 22 20.57 -6.63 -20.38
C LEU A 22 21.68 -5.58 -20.33
N ALA A 23 22.77 -5.80 -21.05
CA ALA A 23 23.64 -4.73 -21.52
C ALA A 23 23.36 -4.55 -23.01
N ALA A 24 22.63 -3.50 -23.39
CA ALA A 24 22.64 -2.99 -24.75
C ALA A 24 22.11 -1.55 -24.78
N LEU A 25 22.87 -0.69 -25.46
CA LEU A 25 22.57 0.68 -25.88
C LEU A 25 22.65 1.68 -24.71
N ILE A 26 23.66 2.54 -24.61
CA ILE A 26 24.00 3.60 -25.56
C ILE A 26 25.51 3.87 -25.52
N PHE A 27 26.19 3.64 -26.64
CA PHE A 27 27.42 4.35 -26.97
C PHE A 27 27.02 5.55 -27.84
N LEU A 28 27.43 6.77 -27.45
CA LEU A 28 27.96 7.78 -28.37
C LEU A 28 28.47 9.01 -27.59
N ALA A 29 29.74 9.32 -27.88
CA ALA A 29 30.43 10.60 -27.75
C ALA A 29 30.75 11.17 -26.35
N LEU A 30 31.88 10.69 -25.78
CA LEU A 30 32.74 11.51 -24.92
C LEU A 30 33.64 12.39 -25.81
N ALA A 31 33.54 13.71 -25.64
CA ALA A 31 34.62 14.64 -25.99
C ALA A 31 35.23 15.17 -24.67
N PRO A 32 36.56 15.18 -24.51
CA PRO A 32 37.19 15.65 -23.29
C PRO A 32 37.35 17.18 -23.35
N VAL A 33 36.79 17.91 -22.39
CA VAL A 33 37.14 19.32 -22.20
C VAL A 33 37.93 19.48 -20.91
N LYS A 34 39.16 19.96 -21.11
CA LYS A 34 40.20 20.39 -20.18
C LYS A 34 39.67 21.06 -18.90
N GLY A 35 40.27 20.69 -17.77
CA GLY A 35 40.19 21.44 -16.52
C GLY A 35 40.92 22.78 -16.60
N TYR A 36 40.39 23.76 -15.86
CA TYR A 36 41.05 24.99 -15.43
C TYR A 36 40.68 25.25 -13.96
N PRO A 37 41.54 25.97 -13.20
CA PRO A 37 41.60 25.89 -11.75
C PRO A 37 40.59 26.82 -11.06
N ASP A 38 40.29 26.39 -9.84
CA ASP A 38 39.42 26.98 -8.83
C ASP A 38 39.86 28.41 -8.46
N SER A 39 38.92 29.36 -8.46
CA SER A 39 39.10 30.69 -7.89
C SER A 39 37.90 31.01 -6.99
N GLY A 40 38.22 31.23 -5.72
CA GLY A 40 37.27 31.25 -4.61
C GLY A 40 36.23 32.38 -4.67
N GLY A 41 35.07 32.06 -4.11
CA GLY A 41 34.02 33.00 -3.76
C GLY A 41 33.05 32.29 -2.83
N GLY A 42 33.16 32.54 -1.52
CA GLY A 42 32.31 31.91 -0.51
C GLY A 42 30.84 32.25 -0.73
N HIS A 43 30.01 31.22 -0.84
CA HIS A 43 28.59 31.27 -0.50
C HIS A 43 28.35 30.15 0.49
N ALA A 44 27.76 30.50 1.64
CA ALA A 44 27.38 29.58 2.68
C ALA A 44 26.54 28.45 2.06
N ALA A 45 27.03 27.22 2.15
CA ALA A 45 26.25 26.05 1.85
C ALA A 45 25.15 25.97 2.92
N GLU A 46 23.94 26.39 2.56
CA GLU A 46 22.75 25.94 3.29
C GLU A 46 22.74 24.42 3.24
N ALA A 47 23.00 23.81 4.40
CA ALA A 47 22.81 22.40 4.61
C ALA A 47 21.30 22.13 4.50
N HIS A 48 20.83 21.82 3.29
CA HIS A 48 19.49 21.29 3.09
C HIS A 48 19.39 19.97 3.85
N GLN A 49 18.67 19.99 4.97
CA GLN A 49 18.29 18.79 5.69
C GLN A 49 17.43 17.94 4.75
N HIS A 50 17.96 16.79 4.35
CA HIS A 50 17.14 15.72 3.82
C HIS A 50 16.17 15.31 4.93
N GLU A 51 14.90 15.73 4.83
CA GLU A 51 13.88 15.30 5.78
C GLU A 51 13.77 13.78 5.70
N HIS A 52 14.11 13.11 6.79
CA HIS A 52 13.93 11.68 6.93
C HIS A 52 12.41 11.38 6.95
N CYS A 53 11.89 10.73 5.91
CA CYS A 53 10.55 10.14 5.95
C CYS A 53 10.50 9.14 7.11
N ASN A 54 9.66 9.41 8.11
CA ASN A 54 9.41 8.53 9.24
C ASN A 54 8.28 7.56 8.91
N HIS A 55 8.51 6.69 7.92
CA HIS A 55 7.55 5.66 7.57
C HIS A 55 7.49 4.60 8.69
N GLN A 56 6.27 4.28 9.13
CA GLN A 56 6.02 3.24 10.13
C GLN A 56 5.41 2.03 9.44
N HIS A 57 6.21 0.98 9.28
CA HIS A 57 5.73 -0.29 8.74
C HIS A 57 4.62 -0.88 9.60
N PRO A 58 3.64 -1.57 8.99
CA PRO A 58 2.65 -2.31 9.76
C PRO A 58 3.37 -3.38 10.58
N LYS A 59 2.97 -3.53 11.84
CA LYS A 59 3.46 -4.62 12.70
C LYS A 59 2.91 -5.94 12.18
N ALA A 60 3.58 -7.05 12.48
CA ALA A 60 3.15 -8.38 12.06
C ALA A 60 1.70 -8.72 12.47
N HIS A 61 1.23 -8.21 13.61
CA HIS A 61 -0.14 -8.40 14.06
C HIS A 61 -1.14 -7.39 13.48
N GLU A 62 -0.71 -6.40 12.70
CA GLU A 62 -1.59 -5.45 12.01
C GLU A 62 -1.94 -5.97 10.60
N VAL A 63 -1.07 -6.81 10.02
CA VAL A 63 -1.30 -7.47 8.72
C VAL A 63 -2.02 -8.80 8.92
N ILE A 64 -3.07 -9.04 8.13
CA ILE A 64 -3.75 -10.33 8.06
C ILE A 64 -3.24 -11.10 6.84
N HIS A 65 -2.64 -12.26 7.09
CA HIS A 65 -2.15 -13.13 6.04
C HIS A 65 -3.16 -14.23 5.70
N GLY A 66 -2.96 -14.87 4.54
CA GLY A 66 -3.70 -16.08 4.19
C GLY A 66 -5.04 -15.82 3.51
N VAL A 67 -5.20 -14.69 2.82
CA VAL A 67 -6.40 -14.48 1.99
C VAL A 67 -6.39 -15.46 0.83
N GLN A 68 -7.46 -16.25 0.73
CA GLN A 68 -7.58 -17.26 -0.30
C GLN A 68 -8.09 -16.64 -1.57
N LEU A 69 -7.18 -16.50 -2.53
CA LEU A 69 -7.55 -16.29 -3.91
C LEU A 69 -7.50 -17.61 -4.67
N GLU A 70 -6.56 -18.51 -4.36
CA GLU A 70 -6.35 -19.72 -5.13
C GLU A 70 -5.71 -20.87 -4.33
N PRO A 71 -5.88 -22.14 -4.78
CA PRO A 71 -5.21 -23.28 -4.16
C PRO A 71 -3.69 -23.23 -4.35
N LEU A 72 -2.92 -23.41 -3.26
CA LEU A 72 -1.45 -23.40 -3.26
C LEU A 72 -0.78 -24.32 -4.30
N HIS A 73 -1.45 -25.41 -4.70
CA HIS A 73 -0.90 -26.42 -5.61
C HIS A 73 -1.03 -26.08 -7.09
N VAL A 74 -1.66 -24.95 -7.44
CA VAL A 74 -1.79 -24.47 -8.81
C VAL A 74 -1.05 -23.14 -8.95
N ILE A 75 0.26 -23.13 -8.68
CA ILE A 75 1.13 -22.07 -9.18
C ILE A 75 1.29 -22.29 -10.69
N ARG A 76 0.21 -22.04 -11.45
CA ARG A 76 0.30 -21.90 -12.89
C ARG A 76 1.27 -20.76 -13.14
N LYS A 77 2.20 -20.96 -14.07
CA LYS A 77 3.08 -19.92 -14.59
C LYS A 77 2.19 -18.87 -15.26
N ARG A 78 1.63 -17.95 -14.47
CA ARG A 78 0.79 -16.87 -14.98
C ARG A 78 1.69 -15.87 -15.66
N SER A 79 1.35 -15.59 -16.90
CA SER A 79 1.95 -14.52 -17.66
C SER A 79 1.55 -13.17 -17.04
N ILE A 80 2.51 -12.24 -17.03
CA ILE A 80 2.36 -10.89 -16.46
C ILE A 80 1.71 -10.07 -17.57
N ASP A 81 0.38 -10.04 -17.58
CA ASP A 81 -0.36 -9.73 -18.81
C ASP A 81 -1.16 -8.44 -18.77
N GLN A 82 -1.29 -7.83 -17.59
CA GLN A 82 -2.20 -6.69 -17.44
C GLN A 82 -1.71 -5.64 -16.43
N PRO A 83 -2.07 -4.36 -16.64
CA PRO A 83 -1.78 -3.28 -15.70
C PRO A 83 -2.47 -3.50 -14.36
N LEU A 84 -1.87 -3.10 -13.23
CA LEU A 84 -2.51 -3.23 -11.92
C LEU A 84 -3.89 -2.54 -11.90
N ARG A 85 -4.91 -3.18 -11.31
CA ARG A 85 -6.24 -2.60 -11.10
C ARG A 85 -6.46 -2.33 -9.62
N ILE A 86 -6.61 -1.06 -9.25
CA ILE A 86 -6.82 -0.63 -7.86
C ILE A 86 -8.28 -0.20 -7.66
N LEU A 87 -8.98 -0.86 -6.75
CA LEU A 87 -10.30 -0.40 -6.29
C LEU A 87 -10.13 0.58 -5.13
N LEU A 88 -10.63 1.81 -5.27
CA LEU A 88 -10.70 2.78 -4.19
C LEU A 88 -11.98 2.59 -3.37
N VAL A 89 -11.84 2.60 -2.04
CA VAL A 89 -12.97 2.58 -1.09
C VAL A 89 -12.76 3.72 -0.09
N TYR A 90 -13.70 4.65 -0.04
CA TYR A 90 -13.60 5.83 0.82
C TYR A 90 -14.32 5.60 2.15
N ASP A 91 -13.68 5.97 3.25
CA ASP A 91 -14.31 6.13 4.56
C ASP A 91 -15.07 7.46 4.63
N GLU A 92 -16.11 7.50 5.47
CA GLU A 92 -16.93 8.70 5.74
C GLU A 92 -16.11 9.93 6.15
N SER A 93 -14.90 9.75 6.71
CA SER A 93 -14.00 10.86 7.00
C SER A 93 -13.56 11.65 5.77
N VAL A 94 -13.47 11.03 4.59
CA VAL A 94 -13.07 11.71 3.35
C VAL A 94 -14.16 12.69 2.91
N TYR A 95 -15.44 12.30 3.00
CA TYR A 95 -16.57 13.16 2.67
C TYR A 95 -16.79 14.31 3.67
N ARG A 96 -16.15 14.25 4.85
CA ARG A 96 -16.19 15.31 5.87
C ARG A 96 -15.08 16.36 5.71
N LEU A 97 -14.21 16.22 4.70
CA LEU A 97 -13.24 17.27 4.37
C LEU A 97 -13.95 18.53 3.87
N ASP A 98 -13.30 19.68 4.03
CA ASP A 98 -13.72 20.94 3.40
C ASP A 98 -13.87 20.73 1.87
N SER A 99 -14.84 21.42 1.25
CA SER A 99 -15.18 21.24 -0.17
C SER A 99 -13.96 21.27 -1.09
N ASP A 100 -13.05 22.21 -0.86
CA ASP A 100 -11.87 22.40 -1.71
C ASP A 100 -10.87 21.26 -1.54
N LYS A 101 -10.71 20.75 -0.31
CA LYS A 101 -9.85 19.59 -0.02
C LYS A 101 -10.47 18.32 -0.56
N PHE A 102 -11.78 18.14 -0.39
CA PHE A 102 -12.51 16.99 -0.92
C PHE A 102 -12.37 16.91 -2.44
N SER A 103 -12.69 18.00 -3.17
CA SER A 103 -12.55 18.05 -4.63
C SER A 103 -11.12 17.81 -5.07
N LEU A 104 -10.13 18.41 -4.37
CA LEU A 104 -8.72 18.18 -4.67
C LEU A 104 -8.33 16.71 -4.53
N ILE A 105 -8.73 16.05 -3.45
CA ILE A 105 -8.40 14.66 -3.16
C ILE A 105 -9.14 13.70 -4.11
N ASN A 106 -10.45 13.87 -4.23
CA ASN A 106 -11.34 12.97 -4.95
C ASN A 106 -11.18 13.09 -6.47
N ASP A 107 -11.02 14.31 -7.00
CA ASP A 107 -11.05 14.54 -8.45
C ASP A 107 -9.65 14.61 -9.07
N THR A 108 -8.62 14.89 -8.26
CA THR A 108 -7.24 15.10 -8.77
C THR A 108 -6.24 14.15 -8.13
N ILE A 109 -5.95 14.28 -6.83
CA ILE A 109 -4.79 13.62 -6.21
C ILE A 109 -4.87 12.09 -6.26
N LEU A 110 -5.97 11.51 -5.79
CA LEU A 110 -6.10 10.04 -5.75
C LEU A 110 -6.24 9.43 -7.15
N PRO A 111 -7.09 9.94 -8.06
CA PRO A 111 -7.15 9.43 -9.42
C PRO A 111 -5.80 9.49 -10.14
N ASP A 112 -5.04 10.57 -10.01
CA ASP A 112 -3.76 10.74 -10.67
C ASP A 112 -2.66 9.85 -10.06
N ALA A 113 -2.66 9.67 -8.73
CA ALA A 113 -1.72 8.80 -8.05
C ALA A 113 -2.00 7.33 -8.34
N VAL A 114 -3.27 6.91 -8.33
CA VAL A 114 -3.69 5.55 -8.70
C VAL A 114 -3.35 5.26 -10.15
N ARG A 115 -3.77 6.12 -11.09
CA ARG A 115 -3.51 5.95 -12.52
C ARG A 115 -2.03 5.79 -12.83
N PHE A 116 -1.16 6.52 -12.11
CA PHE A 116 0.29 6.36 -12.23
C PHE A 116 0.73 4.92 -11.90
N TRP A 117 0.28 4.35 -10.78
CA TRP A 117 0.67 2.99 -10.38
C TRP A 117 0.02 1.89 -11.20
N GLU A 118 -1.24 2.08 -11.61
CA GLU A 118 -1.91 1.17 -12.55
C GLU A 118 -1.13 1.06 -13.86
N GLN A 119 -0.61 2.19 -14.38
CA GLN A 119 0.21 2.21 -15.60
C GLN A 119 1.65 1.73 -15.40
N ALA A 120 2.22 1.96 -14.22
CA ALA A 120 3.62 1.65 -13.93
C ALA A 120 3.86 0.16 -13.63
N LEU A 121 2.85 -0.56 -13.13
CA LEU A 121 2.99 -1.93 -12.65
C LEU A 121 2.14 -2.89 -13.46
N MET A 122 2.80 -3.92 -13.99
CA MET A 122 2.13 -5.06 -14.60
C MET A 122 2.07 -6.21 -13.60
N VAL A 123 0.89 -6.78 -13.39
CA VAL A 123 0.67 -7.81 -12.38
C VAL A 123 0.01 -9.06 -12.95
N ARG A 124 0.11 -10.15 -12.20
CA ARG A 124 -0.69 -11.35 -12.45
C ARG A 124 -2.13 -11.03 -12.09
N GLN A 125 -3.03 -11.22 -13.04
CA GLN A 125 -4.45 -10.94 -12.83
C GLN A 125 -5.02 -11.79 -11.69
N THR A 126 -5.73 -11.15 -10.77
CA THR A 126 -6.65 -11.81 -9.84
C THR A 126 -7.94 -12.14 -10.59
N LYS A 127 -8.14 -13.42 -10.87
CA LYS A 127 -9.33 -13.93 -11.59
C LYS A 127 -10.51 -14.20 -10.66
N GLU A 128 -10.21 -14.54 -9.42
CA GLU A 128 -11.20 -14.89 -8.40
C GLU A 128 -11.72 -13.65 -7.66
N ILE A 129 -12.84 -13.81 -6.97
CA ILE A 129 -13.43 -12.78 -6.12
C ILE A 129 -12.57 -12.63 -4.86
N ILE A 130 -12.11 -11.40 -4.59
CA ILE A 130 -11.38 -11.10 -3.36
C ILE A 130 -12.36 -11.06 -2.19
N ARG A 131 -12.15 -11.92 -1.18
CA ARG A 131 -12.79 -11.82 0.13
C ARG A 131 -11.72 -11.69 1.20
N LEU A 132 -11.81 -10.63 1.99
CA LEU A 132 -10.83 -10.29 3.01
C LEU A 132 -11.08 -11.10 4.28
N ASN A 133 -10.02 -11.61 4.90
CA ASN A 133 -10.13 -12.37 6.13
C ASN A 133 -10.54 -11.44 7.29
N ARG A 134 -11.41 -11.93 8.18
CA ARG A 134 -11.78 -11.22 9.40
C ARG A 134 -10.61 -11.19 10.38
N LYS A 135 -10.53 -10.14 11.18
CA LYS A 135 -9.52 -10.03 12.23
C LYS A 135 -9.81 -11.01 13.37
N CYS A 136 -8.82 -11.76 13.81
CA CYS A 136 -8.94 -12.60 15.01
C CYS A 136 -8.84 -11.77 16.29
N GLU A 137 -9.48 -12.23 17.38
CA GLU A 137 -9.31 -11.59 18.70
C GLU A 137 -7.86 -11.73 19.18
N SER A 138 -7.31 -12.94 19.06
CA SER A 138 -5.90 -13.23 19.29
C SER A 138 -5.04 -12.90 18.06
N SER A 139 -3.78 -12.51 18.29
CA SER A 139 -2.78 -12.41 17.22
C SER A 139 -2.27 -13.77 16.74
N GLN A 140 -2.48 -14.82 17.54
CA GLN A 140 -2.15 -16.19 17.17
C GLN A 140 -3.29 -16.83 16.37
N VAL A 141 -2.92 -17.60 15.36
CA VAL A 141 -3.84 -18.26 14.44
C VAL A 141 -3.36 -19.68 14.14
N PHE A 142 -4.29 -20.56 13.78
CA PHE A 142 -3.97 -21.87 13.25
C PHE A 142 -4.04 -21.85 11.72
N VAL A 143 -3.10 -22.53 11.06
CA VAL A 143 -3.14 -22.71 9.60
C VAL A 143 -3.40 -24.19 9.31
N LYS A 144 -4.52 -24.48 8.64
CA LYS A 144 -4.91 -25.84 8.24
C LYS A 144 -5.43 -25.85 6.81
N ASN A 145 -4.92 -26.77 5.99
CA ASN A 145 -5.29 -26.86 4.57
C ASN A 145 -5.14 -25.52 3.83
N SER A 146 -4.11 -24.73 4.17
CA SER A 146 -3.86 -23.38 3.66
C SER A 146 -4.85 -22.30 4.14
N LEU A 147 -5.84 -22.65 4.95
CA LEU A 147 -6.79 -21.71 5.55
C LEU A 147 -6.33 -21.26 6.92
N THR A 148 -6.53 -19.99 7.22
CA THR A 148 -6.29 -19.39 8.53
C THR A 148 -7.55 -19.50 9.39
N TYR A 149 -7.39 -19.96 10.63
CA TYR A 149 -8.44 -20.06 11.64
C TYR A 149 -8.05 -19.26 12.88
N CYS A 150 -8.98 -18.45 13.38
CA CYS A 150 -8.84 -17.76 14.65
C CYS A 150 -8.97 -18.73 15.82
N ILE A 151 -8.35 -18.37 16.94
CA ILE A 151 -8.55 -19.05 18.21
C ILE A 151 -9.84 -18.54 18.84
N ASP A 152 -10.80 -19.46 19.04
CA ASP A 152 -12.10 -19.27 19.66
C ASP A 152 -13.08 -18.29 18.96
N SER A 153 -12.63 -17.10 18.55
CA SER A 153 -13.49 -16.10 17.91
C SER A 153 -12.75 -15.11 16.98
N CYS A 154 -13.49 -14.58 16.00
CA CYS A 154 -13.10 -13.37 15.28
C CYS A 154 -13.55 -12.12 16.04
N LYS A 155 -12.91 -10.98 15.75
CA LYS A 155 -13.40 -9.66 16.15
C LYS A 155 -14.69 -9.33 15.40
N PRO A 156 -15.63 -8.61 16.03
CA PRO A 156 -16.85 -8.16 15.36
C PRO A 156 -16.56 -7.13 14.25
N VAL A 157 -15.44 -6.42 14.34
CA VAL A 157 -15.03 -5.40 13.38
C VAL A 157 -13.62 -5.69 12.88
N THR A 158 -13.46 -5.72 11.56
CA THR A 158 -12.16 -5.81 10.91
C THR A 158 -11.75 -4.45 10.39
N LEU A 159 -10.56 -3.99 10.78
CA LEU A 159 -10.00 -2.71 10.35
C LEU A 159 -8.87 -2.94 9.34
N CYS A 160 -8.80 -2.06 8.34
CA CYS A 160 -7.64 -1.88 7.49
C CYS A 160 -7.14 -0.45 7.71
N GLY A 161 -6.15 -0.29 8.61
CA GLY A 161 -5.77 1.01 9.13
C GLY A 161 -6.91 1.66 9.92
N GLU A 162 -7.30 2.87 9.52
CA GLU A 162 -8.38 3.63 10.17
C GLU A 162 -9.78 3.29 9.65
N VAL A 163 -9.86 2.44 8.61
CA VAL A 163 -11.10 2.15 7.89
C VAL A 163 -11.68 0.81 8.34
N GLN A 164 -12.97 0.79 8.68
CA GLN A 164 -13.71 -0.44 8.85
C GLN A 164 -13.95 -1.09 7.49
N VAL A 165 -13.50 -2.32 7.33
CA VAL A 165 -13.74 -3.10 6.12
C VAL A 165 -15.25 -3.43 6.04
N PRO A 166 -15.94 -3.12 4.93
CA PRO A 166 -17.35 -3.46 4.76
C PRO A 166 -17.59 -4.96 4.90
N GLU A 167 -18.70 -5.35 5.52
CA GLU A 167 -19.09 -6.77 5.67
C GLU A 167 -19.20 -7.49 4.32
N ASP A 168 -19.63 -6.78 3.27
CA ASP A 168 -19.69 -7.29 1.90
C ASP A 168 -18.33 -7.67 1.32
N HIS A 169 -17.23 -7.12 1.85
CA HIS A 169 -15.87 -7.44 1.42
C HIS A 169 -15.23 -8.57 2.25
N LEU A 170 -15.82 -8.95 3.37
CA LEU A 170 -15.26 -9.93 4.31
C LEU A 170 -15.66 -11.36 3.95
N ASP A 171 -14.75 -12.29 4.21
CA ASP A 171 -15.04 -13.72 4.19
C ASP A 171 -15.74 -14.16 5.49
N VAL A 172 -16.22 -15.40 5.50
CA VAL A 172 -16.74 -16.05 6.69
C VAL A 172 -15.68 -16.14 7.80
N CYS A 173 -16.09 -15.99 9.06
CA CYS A 173 -15.19 -16.21 10.19
C CYS A 173 -14.90 -17.71 10.32
N ARG A 174 -13.62 -18.07 10.40
CA ARG A 174 -13.17 -19.45 10.62
C ARG A 174 -12.48 -19.53 11.98
N VAL A 175 -12.93 -20.45 12.82
CA VAL A 175 -12.45 -20.62 14.19
C VAL A 175 -12.06 -22.06 14.46
N CYS A 176 -11.04 -22.25 15.30
CA CYS A 176 -10.77 -23.50 15.99
C CYS A 176 -10.84 -23.22 17.50
N ASN A 177 -11.02 -24.26 18.31
CA ASN A 177 -10.85 -24.09 19.75
C ASN A 177 -9.38 -23.80 20.13
N SER A 178 -9.15 -23.44 21.38
CA SER A 178 -7.81 -23.15 21.93
C SER A 178 -6.74 -24.22 21.74
N THR A 179 -7.11 -25.49 21.51
CA THR A 179 -6.16 -26.59 21.22
C THR A 179 -5.92 -26.80 19.73
N GLY A 180 -6.54 -25.99 18.88
CA GLY A 180 -6.47 -26.13 17.43
C GLY A 180 -7.28 -27.31 16.89
N GLN A 181 -8.27 -27.78 17.64
CA GLN A 181 -9.24 -28.79 17.23
C GLN A 181 -10.60 -28.14 16.87
N ASP A 182 -11.53 -28.93 16.35
CA ASP A 182 -12.91 -28.50 16.05
C ASP A 182 -12.98 -27.21 15.19
N CYS A 183 -12.20 -27.23 14.10
CA CYS A 183 -12.10 -26.11 13.19
C CYS A 183 -13.32 -26.05 12.27
N ARG A 184 -14.02 -24.92 12.31
CA ARG A 184 -15.28 -24.71 11.60
C ARG A 184 -15.47 -23.25 11.22
N GLU A 185 -16.46 -23.01 10.36
CA GLU A 185 -16.99 -21.67 10.13
C GLU A 185 -17.91 -21.27 11.28
N ASP A 186 -17.80 -20.01 11.72
CA ASP A 186 -18.69 -19.46 12.73
C ASP A 186 -20.10 -19.29 12.12
N PRO A 187 -21.12 -19.99 12.63
CA PRO A 187 -22.47 -19.98 12.07
C PRO A 187 -23.15 -18.61 12.18
N SER A 188 -22.64 -17.70 13.00
CA SER A 188 -23.15 -16.32 13.11
C SER A 188 -22.65 -15.40 12.00
N THR A 189 -21.70 -15.86 11.18
CA THR A 189 -21.10 -15.07 10.10
C THR A 189 -21.40 -15.69 8.74
N SER A 190 -21.48 -14.84 7.73
CA SER A 190 -21.56 -15.26 6.33
C SER A 190 -20.51 -14.53 5.51
N ALA A 191 -20.06 -15.16 4.42
CA ALA A 191 -19.18 -14.53 3.48
C ALA A 191 -19.94 -13.46 2.68
N GLY A 192 -19.38 -12.27 2.58
CA GLY A 192 -19.90 -11.20 1.75
C GLY A 192 -19.81 -11.53 0.26
N ILE A 193 -20.40 -10.66 -0.56
CA ILE A 193 -20.34 -10.79 -2.03
C ILE A 193 -18.90 -10.80 -2.56
N GLY A 194 -17.98 -10.17 -1.83
CA GLY A 194 -16.59 -9.98 -2.19
C GLY A 194 -16.40 -8.96 -3.30
N ILE A 195 -15.14 -8.79 -3.71
CA ILE A 195 -14.73 -7.77 -4.66
C ILE A 195 -14.29 -8.44 -5.95
N SER A 196 -15.02 -8.14 -7.03
CA SER A 196 -14.69 -8.58 -8.38
C SER A 196 -13.87 -7.51 -9.12
N ASN A 197 -13.11 -7.93 -10.13
CA ASN A 197 -12.43 -7.04 -11.08
C ASN A 197 -11.37 -6.09 -10.50
N ALA A 198 -10.84 -6.39 -9.31
CA ALA A 198 -9.70 -5.68 -8.73
C ALA A 198 -8.54 -6.64 -8.48
N ASP A 199 -7.31 -6.12 -8.47
CA ASP A 199 -6.14 -6.88 -8.02
C ASP A 199 -5.68 -6.40 -6.63
N PHE A 200 -6.01 -5.15 -6.28
CA PHE A 200 -5.72 -4.54 -5.00
C PHE A 200 -6.86 -3.63 -4.56
N VAL A 201 -7.21 -3.65 -3.28
CA VAL A 201 -8.27 -2.83 -2.68
C VAL A 201 -7.64 -1.81 -1.76
N PHE A 202 -7.90 -0.53 -2.01
CA PHE A 202 -7.27 0.57 -1.31
C PHE A 202 -8.29 1.39 -0.52
N TYR A 203 -8.26 1.23 0.80
CA TYR A 203 -9.14 1.91 1.74
C TYR A 203 -8.56 3.27 2.11
N VAL A 204 -9.31 4.35 1.86
CA VAL A 204 -8.85 5.71 2.06
C VAL A 204 -9.65 6.39 3.16
N SER A 205 -8.96 6.91 4.17
CA SER A 205 -9.53 7.77 5.22
C SER A 205 -8.88 9.14 5.22
N ALA A 206 -9.57 10.10 5.85
CA ALA A 206 -9.04 11.42 6.12
C ALA A 206 -9.28 11.80 7.60
N ARG A 207 -8.56 11.15 8.53
CA ARG A 207 -8.71 11.36 9.97
C ARG A 207 -7.47 12.00 10.56
N GLN A 208 -7.68 12.96 11.46
CA GLN A 208 -6.60 13.52 12.26
C GLN A 208 -6.25 12.55 13.40
N SER A 209 -5.31 11.63 13.13
CA SER A 209 -4.87 10.60 14.08
C SER A 209 -3.61 11.01 14.84
N GLU A 210 -3.19 10.24 15.85
CA GLU A 210 -1.93 10.48 16.56
C GLU A 210 -0.72 10.49 15.61
N ARG A 211 -0.76 9.70 14.53
CA ARG A 211 0.31 9.67 13.51
C ARG A 211 0.40 10.99 12.75
N CYS A 212 -0.71 11.70 12.56
CA CYS A 212 -0.72 13.02 11.93
C CYS A 212 -0.01 14.09 12.78
N HIS A 213 0.04 13.92 14.10
CA HIS A 213 0.74 14.85 14.99
C HIS A 213 2.24 14.54 15.12
N LYS A 214 2.72 13.42 14.54
CA LYS A 214 4.13 13.05 14.56
C LYS A 214 4.83 13.64 13.33
N GLY A 215 5.66 14.67 13.57
CA GLY A 215 6.42 15.33 12.50
C GLY A 215 5.52 16.09 11.53
N LEU A 216 5.93 16.15 10.26
CA LEU A 216 5.19 16.80 9.16
C LEU A 216 4.44 15.76 8.31
N THR A 217 3.82 14.77 8.96
CA THR A 217 3.15 13.66 8.27
C THR A 217 1.89 14.15 7.55
N VAL A 218 1.94 14.19 6.22
CA VAL A 218 0.80 14.58 5.37
C VAL A 218 -0.16 13.40 5.14
N ALA A 219 0.40 12.20 5.03
CA ALA A 219 -0.34 10.96 4.88
C ALA A 219 0.51 9.79 5.38
N TYR A 220 -0.13 8.67 5.67
CA TYR A 220 0.55 7.41 5.92
C TYR A 220 -0.26 6.25 5.33
N ALA A 221 0.43 5.23 4.86
CA ALA A 221 -0.19 4.06 4.26
C ALA A 221 0.58 2.77 4.54
N ALA A 222 -0.15 1.66 4.49
CA ALA A 222 0.40 0.33 4.64
C ALA A 222 -0.54 -0.70 4.00
N HIS A 223 0.01 -1.88 3.68
CA HIS A 223 -0.84 -3.03 3.37
C HIS A 223 -1.42 -3.59 4.67
N CYS A 224 -2.64 -4.08 4.61
CA CYS A 224 -3.32 -4.69 5.74
C CYS A 224 -3.64 -6.17 5.51
N GLN A 225 -3.75 -6.63 4.25
CA GLN A 225 -3.92 -8.06 3.96
C GLN A 225 -3.08 -8.55 2.77
N GLN A 226 -2.62 -9.80 2.87
CA GLN A 226 -1.84 -10.47 1.84
C GLN A 226 -2.48 -11.80 1.42
N GLU A 227 -2.33 -12.16 0.15
CA GLU A 227 -2.79 -13.46 -0.36
C GLU A 227 -1.93 -14.61 0.17
N ALA A 228 -2.55 -15.78 0.36
CA ALA A 228 -1.89 -16.95 0.96
C ALA A 228 -0.77 -17.55 0.10
N ALA A 229 -0.84 -17.42 -1.23
CA ALA A 229 0.00 -18.18 -2.15
C ALA A 229 1.30 -17.46 -2.54
N LEU A 230 1.27 -16.13 -2.67
CA LEU A 230 2.41 -15.34 -3.18
C LEU A 230 2.80 -14.19 -2.23
N ASP A 231 2.19 -14.12 -1.04
CA ASP A 231 2.38 -13.03 -0.07
C ASP A 231 2.15 -11.62 -0.67
N ARG A 232 1.44 -11.54 -1.79
CA ARG A 232 1.14 -10.29 -2.48
C ARG A 232 0.14 -9.49 -1.64
N PRO A 233 0.38 -8.19 -1.41
CA PRO A 233 -0.63 -7.30 -0.85
C PRO A 233 -1.87 -7.28 -1.74
N ILE A 234 -3.02 -7.57 -1.15
CA ILE A 234 -4.33 -7.54 -1.85
C ILE A 234 -5.25 -6.45 -1.30
N ALA A 235 -4.95 -5.96 -0.08
CA ALA A 235 -5.62 -4.82 0.51
C ALA A 235 -4.63 -3.98 1.29
N GLY A 236 -4.80 -2.67 1.21
CA GLY A 236 -4.07 -1.71 2.02
C GLY A 236 -4.91 -0.48 2.29
N HIS A 237 -4.36 0.40 3.09
CA HIS A 237 -5.01 1.64 3.47
C HIS A 237 -4.08 2.83 3.31
N ALA A 238 -4.68 4.00 3.18
CA ALA A 238 -4.04 5.28 3.42
C ALA A 238 -4.93 6.14 4.29
N ASN A 239 -4.30 6.87 5.21
CA ASN A 239 -4.95 7.96 5.92
C ASN A 239 -4.29 9.28 5.52
N LEU A 240 -5.08 10.22 5.02
CA LEU A 240 -4.68 11.58 4.75
C LEU A 240 -4.90 12.43 6.00
N CYS A 241 -3.93 13.25 6.40
CA CYS A 241 -4.04 14.09 7.60
C CYS A 241 -4.72 15.42 7.25
N PRO A 242 -6.00 15.66 7.64
CA PRO A 242 -6.80 16.78 7.12
C PRO A 242 -6.20 18.17 7.34
N GLU A 243 -5.47 18.37 8.43
CA GLU A 243 -4.81 19.64 8.77
C GLU A 243 -3.58 19.91 7.92
N SER A 244 -2.95 18.87 7.39
CA SER A 244 -1.73 18.94 6.57
C SER A 244 -2.01 18.96 5.07
N ILE A 245 -3.27 18.78 4.65
CA ILE A 245 -3.67 18.90 3.25
C ILE A 245 -3.75 20.38 2.88
N SER A 246 -2.87 20.80 1.98
CA SER A 246 -2.86 22.14 1.42
C SER A 246 -3.49 22.16 0.04
N THR A 247 -4.39 23.13 -0.19
CA THR A 247 -5.05 23.36 -1.48
C THR A 247 -4.29 24.34 -2.38
N LYS A 248 -3.10 24.79 -1.94
CA LYS A 248 -2.28 25.74 -2.71
C LYS A 248 -1.71 25.07 -3.97
N PRO A 249 -1.80 25.71 -5.15
CA PRO A 249 -1.30 25.13 -6.39
C PRO A 249 0.20 24.76 -6.37
N GLN A 250 1.02 25.50 -5.61
CA GLN A 250 2.45 25.24 -5.51
C GLN A 250 2.76 23.94 -4.75
N GLU A 251 1.89 23.52 -3.84
CA GLU A 251 2.07 22.34 -3.00
C GLU A 251 1.39 21.08 -3.59
N LEU A 252 0.61 21.25 -4.66
CA LEU A 252 -0.10 20.16 -5.35
C LEU A 252 0.82 19.03 -5.80
N GLN A 253 1.96 19.38 -6.41
CA GLN A 253 2.92 18.38 -6.89
C GLN A 253 3.59 17.62 -5.75
N THR A 254 3.84 18.29 -4.64
CA THR A 254 4.37 17.67 -3.41
C THR A 254 3.35 16.69 -2.86
N LEU A 255 2.10 17.12 -2.67
CA LEU A 255 1.01 16.26 -2.19
C LEU A 255 0.80 15.03 -3.09
N LEU A 256 0.80 15.23 -4.41
CA LEU A 256 0.69 14.12 -5.36
C LEU A 256 1.86 13.14 -5.24
N SER A 257 3.08 13.64 -5.08
CA SER A 257 4.26 12.80 -4.87
C SER A 257 4.16 12.02 -3.56
N THR A 258 3.71 12.65 -2.49
CA THR A 258 3.50 12.01 -1.18
C THR A 258 2.45 10.90 -1.29
N VAL A 259 1.30 11.16 -1.90
CA VAL A 259 0.26 10.12 -2.05
C VAL A 259 0.74 8.96 -2.93
N LYS A 260 1.52 9.22 -3.98
CA LYS A 260 2.17 8.14 -4.76
C LYS A 260 3.12 7.31 -3.90
N HIS A 261 3.91 7.96 -3.05
CA HIS A 261 4.81 7.29 -2.12
C HIS A 261 4.04 6.42 -1.10
N GLU A 262 2.94 6.93 -0.57
CA GLU A 262 2.10 6.17 0.36
C GLU A 262 1.42 4.97 -0.34
N ILE A 263 0.92 5.12 -1.56
CA ILE A 263 0.40 3.97 -2.34
C ILE A 263 1.48 2.91 -2.52
N LEU A 264 2.73 3.31 -2.78
CA LEU A 264 3.84 2.38 -2.93
C LEU A 264 4.07 1.53 -1.67
N HIS A 265 3.96 2.12 -0.48
CA HIS A 265 4.00 1.38 0.78
C HIS A 265 2.83 0.40 0.93
N ALA A 266 1.62 0.82 0.55
CA ALA A 266 0.45 -0.05 0.55
C ALA A 266 0.57 -1.20 -0.46
N LEU A 267 1.35 -1.04 -1.53
CA LEU A 267 1.68 -2.10 -2.49
C LEU A 267 2.83 -3.02 -2.03
N GLY A 268 3.32 -2.86 -0.81
CA GLY A 268 4.30 -3.76 -0.17
C GLY A 268 5.75 -3.30 -0.26
N PHE A 269 6.03 -2.16 -0.89
CA PHE A 269 7.37 -1.60 -0.94
C PHE A 269 7.64 -0.76 0.32
N SER A 270 7.98 -1.46 1.39
CA SER A 270 8.28 -0.89 2.71
C SER A 270 9.71 -1.31 3.08
N VAL A 271 10.60 -0.36 3.34
CA VAL A 271 12.04 -0.58 3.66
C VAL A 271 12.42 -0.04 5.02
#